data_AF-A0A3S0RGS6-F1
#
_entry.id   AF-A0A3S0RGS6-F1
#
_cell.length_a   1.000
_cell.length_b   1.000
_cell.length_c   1.000
_cell.angle_alpha   90.00
_cell.angle_beta   90.00
_cell.angle_gamma   90.00
#
_symmetry.space_group_name_H-M   'P 1'
#
loop_
_entity.id
_entity.type
_entity.pdbx_description
1 polymer ?
#
loop_
_entity_poly.entity_id
_entity_poly.type
_entity_poly.pdbx_seq_one_letter_code
_entity_poly.pdbx_strand_id
1 'polypeptide(L)'
;MSNSNSLGCGTAILFFIVFAIGILILESCADDEKNEVAKPSVVVDGQDGYLIQNTFLAIDEESFDELISYYIADNGDAIIRMMENGRVFAGSKGEMVTVIDSGFTQSYIEIISTGMRGYVESELVRSKVEE
;
A
#
# COMPACT_ATOMS: atom_id res chain seq x y z
N MET A 1 -13.95 83.23 -22.54
CA MET A 1 -14.46 81.87 -22.75
C MET A 1 -13.27 80.91 -22.73
N SER A 2 -13.17 80.08 -21.69
CA SER A 2 -12.18 79.00 -21.62
C SER A 2 -12.82 77.87 -20.81
N ASN A 3 -13.07 76.73 -21.46
CA ASN A 3 -13.56 75.50 -20.84
C ASN A 3 -12.38 74.55 -20.72
N SER A 4 -12.00 74.19 -19.50
CA SER A 4 -11.05 73.11 -19.21
C SER A 4 -11.82 71.87 -18.75
N ASN A 5 -11.67 70.78 -19.51
CA ASN A 5 -12.23 69.47 -19.18
C ASN A 5 -11.32 68.77 -18.16
N SER A 6 -11.82 68.50 -16.96
CA SER A 6 -11.18 67.65 -15.95
C SER A 6 -11.76 66.22 -15.99
N LEU A 7 -11.22 65.38 -16.87
CA LEU A 7 -11.50 63.94 -16.85
C LEU A 7 -10.17 63.19 -17.04
N GLY A 8 -9.65 62.59 -15.98
CA GLY A 8 -8.43 61.80 -16.13
C GLY A 8 -7.82 61.17 -14.88
N CYS A 9 -8.54 61.00 -13.77
CA CYS A 9 -7.97 60.39 -12.56
C CYS A 9 -8.76 59.19 -12.01
N GLY A 10 -10.08 59.13 -12.24
CA GLY A 10 -10.92 58.06 -11.68
C GLY A 10 -10.84 56.70 -12.39
N THR A 11 -10.46 56.67 -13.68
CA THR A 11 -10.48 55.43 -14.49
C THR A 11 -9.25 54.56 -14.31
N ALA A 12 -8.11 55.12 -13.91
CA ALA A 12 -6.88 54.35 -13.69
C ALA A 12 -6.96 53.46 -12.44
N ILE A 13 -7.61 53.95 -11.37
CA ILE A 13 -7.71 53.23 -10.09
C ILE A 13 -8.58 51.97 -10.22
N LEU A 14 -9.62 52.02 -11.05
CA LEU A 14 -10.54 50.90 -11.26
C LEU A 14 -9.87 49.72 -11.99
N PHE A 15 -8.93 50.00 -12.91
CA PHE A 15 -8.15 48.97 -13.59
C PHE A 15 -7.20 48.22 -12.64
N PHE A 16 -6.56 48.91 -11.69
CA PHE A 16 -5.68 48.26 -10.71
C PHE A 16 -6.44 47.32 -9.76
N ILE A 17 -7.66 47.68 -9.37
CA ILE A 17 -8.50 46.84 -8.49
C ILE A 17 -8.98 45.57 -9.22
N VAL A 18 -9.40 45.69 -10.48
CA VAL A 18 -9.81 44.53 -11.28
C VAL A 18 -8.62 43.60 -11.57
N PHE A 19 -7.43 44.15 -11.82
CA PHE A 19 -6.21 43.36 -12.03
C PHE A 19 -5.77 42.63 -10.75
N ALA A 20 -5.88 43.26 -9.59
CA ALA A 20 -5.55 42.62 -8.30
C ALA A 20 -6.52 41.48 -7.95
N ILE A 21 -7.82 41.63 -8.24
CA ILE A 21 -8.81 40.56 -8.04
C ILE A 21 -8.58 39.40 -9.03
N GLY A 22 -8.14 39.70 -10.27
CA GLY A 22 -7.80 38.67 -11.26
C GLY A 22 -6.57 37.84 -10.89
N ILE A 23 -5.56 38.44 -10.27
CA ILE A 23 -4.38 37.71 -9.76
C ILE A 23 -4.76 36.77 -8.60
N LEU A 24 -5.65 37.21 -7.71
CA LEU A 24 -6.12 36.43 -6.56
C LEU A 24 -6.91 35.16 -6.96
N ILE A 25 -7.52 35.13 -8.14
CA ILE A 25 -8.25 33.95 -8.64
C ILE A 25 -7.30 32.92 -9.27
N LEU A 26 -6.11 33.33 -9.74
CA LEU A 26 -5.11 32.43 -10.34
C LEU A 26 -4.33 31.59 -9.31
N GLU A 27 -4.25 32.02 -8.05
CA GLU A 27 -3.63 31.24 -6.96
C GLU A 27 -4.57 30.19 -6.33
N SER A 28 -5.85 30.15 -6.73
CA SER A 28 -6.81 29.13 -6.25
C SER A 28 -6.73 27.79 -7.00
N CYS A 29 -5.74 27.60 -7.87
CA CYS A 29 -5.43 26.31 -8.47
C CYS A 29 -4.18 25.69 -7.82
N ALA A 30 -4.11 25.72 -6.49
CA ALA A 30 -3.12 24.97 -5.73
C ALA A 30 -3.61 23.54 -5.56
N ASP A 31 -3.06 22.66 -6.40
CA ASP A 31 -2.90 21.21 -6.25
C ASP A 31 -3.86 20.50 -5.29
N ASP A 32 -4.94 19.99 -5.87
CA ASP A 32 -5.60 18.79 -5.36
C ASP A 32 -4.70 17.60 -5.71
N GLU A 33 -3.54 17.49 -5.03
CA GLU A 33 -2.79 16.23 -4.93
C GLU A 33 -3.71 15.24 -4.23
N LYS A 34 -4.57 14.59 -5.01
CA LYS A 34 -5.14 13.31 -4.65
C LYS A 34 -3.97 12.37 -4.43
N ASN A 35 -3.57 12.25 -3.17
CA ASN A 35 -2.90 11.09 -2.63
C ASN A 35 -3.83 9.88 -2.87
N GLU A 36 -3.87 9.38 -4.10
CA GLU A 36 -4.37 8.05 -4.38
C GLU A 36 -3.41 7.12 -3.68
N VAL A 37 -3.83 6.62 -2.51
CA VAL A 37 -3.09 5.70 -1.65
C VAL A 37 -2.87 4.39 -2.38
N ALA A 38 -2.12 4.36 -3.49
CA ALA A 38 -2.08 3.35 -4.56
C ALA A 38 -3.24 2.35 -4.48
N LYS A 39 -3.08 1.06 -4.71
CA LYS A 39 -3.84 0.01 -4.01
C LYS A 39 -2.83 -1.11 -3.83
N PRO A 40 -2.87 -1.92 -2.77
CA PRO A 40 -1.96 -3.03 -2.65
C PRO A 40 -2.17 -3.93 -3.88
N SER A 41 -1.13 -4.06 -4.69
CA SER A 41 -1.18 -4.90 -5.89
C SER A 41 -0.73 -6.30 -5.55
N VAL A 42 -1.22 -7.27 -6.33
CA VAL A 42 -0.71 -8.64 -6.32
C VAL A 42 0.76 -8.61 -6.73
N VAL A 43 1.59 -9.39 -6.02
CA VAL A 43 3.03 -9.53 -6.27
C VAL A 43 3.25 -10.80 -7.09
N VAL A 44 4.09 -10.73 -8.12
CA VAL A 44 4.41 -11.86 -9.01
C VAL A 44 5.82 -12.40 -8.74
N ASP A 45 6.18 -13.51 -9.39
CA ASP A 45 7.48 -14.18 -9.25
C ASP A 45 8.66 -13.20 -9.37
N GLY A 46 9.61 -13.32 -8.44
CA GLY A 46 10.83 -12.52 -8.39
C GLY A 46 10.66 -11.10 -7.87
N GLN A 47 9.44 -10.69 -7.48
CA GLN A 47 9.21 -9.38 -6.88
C GLN A 47 9.20 -9.45 -5.36
N ASP A 48 9.59 -8.33 -4.76
CA ASP A 48 9.48 -8.12 -3.32
C ASP A 48 8.07 -7.63 -2.96
N GLY A 49 7.62 -8.08 -1.80
CA GLY A 49 6.34 -7.70 -1.20
C GLY A 49 6.44 -7.68 0.31
N TYR A 50 5.28 -7.60 0.94
CA TYR A 50 5.12 -7.56 2.38
C TYR A 50 4.01 -8.51 2.83
N LEU A 51 4.21 -9.14 3.98
CA LEU A 51 3.13 -9.79 4.71
C LEU A 51 2.17 -8.72 5.24
N ILE A 52 0.90 -8.77 4.86
CA ILE A 52 -0.09 -7.76 5.26
C ILE A 52 -0.71 -8.02 6.64
N GLN A 53 -0.48 -9.21 7.21
CA GLN A 53 -0.91 -9.61 8.54
C GLN A 53 0.05 -10.63 9.16
N ASN A 54 -0.08 -10.86 10.46
CA ASN A 54 0.61 -11.96 11.12
C ASN A 54 0.07 -13.29 10.58
N THR A 55 0.95 -14.20 10.22
CA THR A 55 0.55 -15.47 9.61
C THR A 55 1.55 -16.57 9.92
N PHE A 56 1.17 -17.79 9.56
CA PHE A 56 2.00 -18.98 9.65
C PHE A 56 2.46 -19.37 8.25
N LEU A 57 3.75 -19.67 8.10
CA LEU A 57 4.35 -20.14 6.87
C LEU A 57 4.73 -21.61 7.04
N ALA A 58 4.35 -22.45 6.09
CA ALA A 58 4.70 -23.87 6.10
C ALA A 58 5.98 -24.13 5.30
N ILE A 59 6.82 -25.06 5.75
CA ILE A 59 8.11 -25.34 5.08
C ILE A 59 7.97 -26.08 3.74
N ASP A 60 6.86 -26.78 3.54
CA ASP A 60 6.51 -27.58 2.37
C ASP A 60 4.99 -27.58 2.12
N GLU A 61 4.57 -28.03 0.94
CA GLU A 61 3.15 -28.05 0.52
C GLU A 61 2.29 -28.95 1.42
N GLU A 62 2.81 -30.12 1.83
CA GLU A 62 2.08 -31.05 2.70
C GLU A 62 1.77 -30.41 4.06
N SER A 63 2.74 -29.71 4.64
CA SER A 63 2.56 -28.95 5.86
C SER A 63 1.67 -27.73 5.67
N PHE A 64 1.60 -27.16 4.47
CA PHE A 64 0.66 -26.08 4.16
C PHE A 64 -0.78 -26.59 4.12
N ASP A 65 -1.04 -27.69 3.42
CA ASP A 65 -2.36 -28.32 3.35
C ASP A 65 -2.88 -28.70 4.74
N GLU A 66 -2.01 -29.27 5.57
CA GLU A 66 -2.36 -29.62 6.95
C GLU A 66 -2.59 -28.38 7.83
N LEU A 67 -1.78 -27.33 7.66
CA LEU A 67 -1.98 -26.05 8.35
C LEU A 67 -3.35 -25.44 8.02
N ILE A 68 -3.73 -25.38 6.75
CA ILE A 68 -5.03 -24.88 6.31
C ILE A 68 -6.17 -25.76 6.86
N SER A 69 -6.02 -27.08 6.81
CA SER A 69 -7.00 -28.00 7.40
C SER A 69 -7.21 -27.74 8.90
N TYR A 70 -6.15 -27.50 9.66
CA TYR A 70 -6.26 -27.19 11.09
C TYR A 70 -6.77 -25.79 11.37
N TYR A 71 -6.44 -24.81 10.51
CA TYR A 71 -6.99 -23.47 10.58
C TYR A 71 -8.51 -23.48 10.37
N ILE A 72 -9.01 -24.18 9.35
CA ILE A 72 -10.45 -24.33 9.08
C ILE A 72 -11.16 -25.07 10.23
N ALA A 73 -10.50 -26.05 10.85
CA ALA A 73 -11.05 -26.81 11.97
C ALA A 73 -10.90 -26.09 13.33
N ASP A 74 -10.36 -24.87 13.36
CA ASP A 74 -10.10 -24.07 14.57
C ASP A 74 -9.23 -24.81 15.61
N ASN A 75 -8.28 -25.63 15.14
CA ASN A 75 -7.46 -26.51 15.95
C ASN A 75 -6.07 -25.92 16.24
N GLY A 76 -6.04 -24.88 17.07
CA GLY A 76 -4.80 -24.17 17.44
C GLY A 76 -3.73 -25.09 18.06
N ASP A 77 -4.11 -26.09 18.86
CA ASP A 77 -3.19 -27.05 19.47
C ASP A 77 -2.42 -27.89 18.43
N ALA A 78 -3.04 -28.18 17.30
CA ALA A 78 -2.37 -28.88 16.21
C ALA A 78 -1.37 -27.96 15.50
N ILE A 79 -1.73 -26.69 15.25
CA ILE A 79 -0.83 -25.69 14.65
C ILE A 79 0.38 -25.43 15.55
N ILE A 80 0.20 -25.35 16.88
CA ILE A 80 1.30 -25.21 17.84
C ILE A 80 2.26 -26.40 17.72
N ARG A 81 1.74 -27.64 17.64
CA ARG A 81 2.57 -28.84 17.44
C ARG A 81 3.31 -28.84 16.11
N MET A 82 2.69 -28.31 15.03
CA MET A 82 3.40 -28.15 13.76
C MET A 82 4.57 -27.18 13.89
N MET A 83 4.38 -26.09 14.63
CA MET A 83 5.43 -25.12 14.92
C MET A 83 6.56 -25.70 15.78
N GLU A 84 6.23 -26.45 16.85
CA GLU A 84 7.21 -27.13 17.70
C GLU A 84 8.06 -28.15 16.93
N ASN A 85 7.46 -28.81 15.95
CA ASN A 85 8.14 -29.76 15.08
C ASN A 85 8.88 -29.11 13.90
N GLY A 86 8.87 -27.77 13.81
CA GLY A 86 9.55 -27.01 12.76
C GLY A 86 8.91 -27.09 11.38
N ARG A 87 7.67 -27.59 11.28
CA ARG A 87 6.92 -27.69 10.01
C ARG A 87 6.29 -26.37 9.60
N VAL A 88 6.10 -25.48 10.57
CA VAL A 88 5.51 -24.15 10.39
C VAL A 88 6.32 -23.14 11.20
N PHE A 89 6.44 -21.92 10.70
CA PHE A 89 7.02 -20.80 11.43
C PHE A 89 6.15 -19.55 11.29
N ALA A 90 6.30 -18.61 12.22
CA ALA A 90 5.51 -17.38 12.21
C ALA A 90 6.17 -16.31 11.31
N GLY A 91 5.33 -15.59 10.57
CA GLY A 91 5.68 -14.37 9.86
C GLY A 91 4.88 -13.19 10.43
N SER A 92 5.53 -12.05 10.55
CA SER A 92 4.95 -10.84 11.14
C SER A 92 4.41 -9.91 10.06
N LYS A 93 3.31 -9.21 10.37
CA LYS A 93 2.81 -8.10 9.54
C LYS A 93 3.96 -7.11 9.27
N GLY A 94 4.13 -6.76 8.00
CA GLY A 94 5.15 -5.83 7.53
C GLY A 94 6.52 -6.43 7.29
N GLU A 95 6.72 -7.73 7.51
CA GLU A 95 7.94 -8.40 7.06
C GLU A 95 8.02 -8.37 5.53
N MET A 96 9.21 -7.98 5.06
CA MET A 96 9.52 -7.93 3.64
C MET A 96 9.90 -9.33 3.16
N VAL A 97 9.33 -9.72 2.01
CA VAL A 97 9.46 -11.06 1.45
C VAL A 97 9.74 -10.98 -0.04
N THR A 98 10.50 -11.92 -0.58
CA THR A 98 10.63 -12.11 -2.03
C THR A 98 9.73 -13.27 -2.46
N VAL A 99 8.88 -13.05 -3.46
CA VAL A 99 8.05 -14.11 -4.03
C VAL A 99 8.91 -14.99 -4.94
N ILE A 100 9.08 -16.26 -4.57
CA ILE A 100 9.82 -17.23 -5.37
C ILE A 100 8.90 -17.84 -6.44
N ASP A 101 7.69 -18.23 -6.04
CA ASP A 101 6.68 -18.82 -6.91
C ASP A 101 5.28 -18.33 -6.49
N SER A 102 4.56 -17.69 -7.41
CA SER A 102 3.22 -17.17 -7.20
C SER A 102 2.17 -18.18 -7.68
N GLY A 103 1.42 -18.72 -6.73
CA GLY A 103 0.23 -19.52 -7.03
C GLY A 103 -1.06 -18.72 -6.88
N PHE A 104 -2.17 -19.37 -7.24
CA PHE A 104 -3.50 -18.78 -7.09
C PHE A 104 -3.98 -18.77 -5.64
N THR A 105 -3.73 -19.86 -4.90
CA THR A 105 -4.13 -20.02 -3.49
C THR A 105 -2.97 -19.83 -2.52
N GLN A 106 -1.79 -20.33 -2.88
CA GLN A 106 -0.59 -20.28 -2.07
C GLN A 106 0.57 -19.70 -2.88
N SER A 107 1.47 -18.99 -2.21
CA SER A 107 2.72 -18.51 -2.77
C SER A 107 3.89 -19.06 -1.97
N TYR A 108 4.97 -19.42 -2.66
CA TYR A 108 6.23 -19.77 -2.03
C TYR A 108 7.10 -18.51 -1.95
N ILE A 109 7.51 -18.15 -0.73
CA ILE A 109 8.20 -16.88 -0.46
C ILE A 109 9.47 -17.09 0.36
N GLU A 110 10.39 -16.12 0.29
CA GLU A 110 11.55 -16.00 1.16
C GLU A 110 11.42 -14.76 2.04
N ILE A 111 11.55 -14.89 3.36
CA ILE A 111 11.61 -13.75 4.28
C ILE A 111 13.01 -13.15 4.20
N ILE A 112 13.12 -11.89 3.74
CA ILE A 112 14.42 -11.26 3.43
C ILE A 112 15.30 -11.14 4.68
N SER A 113 14.72 -10.87 5.85
CA SER A 113 15.47 -10.66 7.10
C SER A 113 16.12 -11.95 7.64
N THR A 114 15.56 -13.12 7.33
CA THR A 114 15.99 -14.41 7.90
C THR A 114 16.52 -15.39 6.87
N GLY A 115 16.18 -15.21 5.59
CA GLY A 115 16.43 -16.18 4.52
C GLY A 115 15.56 -17.44 4.62
N MET A 116 14.61 -17.50 5.55
CA MET A 116 13.69 -18.63 5.67
C MET A 116 12.69 -18.62 4.52
N ARG A 117 12.38 -19.81 4.00
CA ARG A 117 11.46 -19.99 2.89
C ARG A 117 10.27 -20.83 3.32
N GLY A 118 9.10 -20.50 2.79
CA GLY A 118 7.88 -21.23 3.11
C GLY A 118 6.70 -20.84 2.23
N TYR A 119 5.66 -21.66 2.31
CA TYR A 119 4.37 -21.47 1.69
C TYR A 119 3.47 -20.63 2.59
N VAL A 120 2.78 -19.68 1.98
CA VAL A 120 1.81 -18.79 2.62
C VAL A 120 0.62 -18.61 1.69
N GLU A 121 -0.55 -18.27 2.23
CA GLU A 121 -1.70 -17.87 1.41
C GLU A 121 -1.34 -16.66 0.52
N SER A 122 -1.58 -16.76 -0.78
CA SER A 122 -1.22 -15.73 -1.77
C SER A 122 -1.91 -14.39 -1.47
N GLU A 123 -3.05 -14.42 -0.78
CA GLU A 123 -3.75 -13.21 -0.40
C GLU A 123 -3.04 -12.38 0.66
N LEU A 124 -2.08 -12.96 1.37
CA LEU A 124 -1.37 -12.30 2.47
C LEU A 124 -0.10 -11.58 2.03
N VAL A 125 0.27 -11.68 0.75
CA VAL A 125 1.45 -11.03 0.18
C VAL A 125 1.03 -9.91 -0.76
N ARG A 126 1.44 -8.66 -0.45
CA ARG A 126 1.11 -7.48 -1.28
C ARG A 126 2.32 -6.58 -1.48
N SER A 127 2.26 -5.73 -2.50
CA SER A 127 3.32 -4.76 -2.79
C SER A 127 3.51 -3.69 -1.71
N LYS A 128 2.54 -3.54 -0.79
CA LYS A 128 2.60 -2.63 0.35
C LYS A 128 1.70 -3.13 1.49
N VAL A 129 2.03 -2.69 2.71
CA VAL A 129 1.20 -2.91 3.90
C VAL A 129 0.15 -1.80 3.98
N GLU A 130 -1.11 -2.14 4.21
CA GLU A 130 -2.13 -1.14 4.57
C GLU A 130 -1.97 -0.78 6.06
N GLU A 131 -1.93 0.53 6.34
CA GLU A 131 -1.88 1.10 7.70
C GLU A 131 -3.12 0.76 8.51
#